data_AF-A0AAU2SM14-F1
#
_entry.id   AF-A0AAU2SM14-F1
#
_cell.length_a   1.000
_cell.length_b   1.000
_cell.length_c   1.000
_cell.angle_alpha   90.00
_cell.angle_beta   90.00
_cell.angle_gamma   90.00
#
_symmetry.space_group_name_H-M   'P 1'
#
loop_
_entity.id
_entity.type
_entity.pdbx_description
1 polymer ?
#
loop_
_entity_poly.entity_id
_entity_poly.type
_entity_poly.pdbx_seq_one_letter_code
_entity_poly.pdbx_strand_id
1 'polypeptide(L)'
;MFPHRHRSRSRRLGRGQDRPDPGRRRPGAVGDIHAEADRTGLSPDQRAAADRACRYLENNAVFVHYDKALDAGWPIASGIVEGTARHLIADRLDITGGRWSVCGAEAVLTLRAVISNGDFPQYWTFHTCRERERLCPAPDQAESDLTA
;
A
#
# COMPACT_ATOMS: atom_id res chain seq x y z
N MET A 1 -48.75 -53.86 -14.42
CA MET A 1 -50.14 -53.77 -13.94
C MET A 1 -50.34 -52.39 -13.32
N PHE A 2 -50.93 -51.46 -14.10
CA PHE A 2 -51.56 -50.16 -13.77
C PHE A 2 -50.79 -49.07 -12.96
N PRO A 3 -51.10 -47.75 -13.07
CA PRO A 3 -51.13 -46.92 -14.29
C PRO A 3 -50.66 -45.44 -14.10
N HIS A 4 -50.63 -44.70 -15.21
CA HIS A 4 -50.88 -43.25 -15.42
C HIS A 4 -50.69 -42.22 -14.27
N ARG A 5 -49.92 -41.14 -14.55
CA ARG A 5 -50.49 -39.81 -14.89
C ARG A 5 -49.44 -38.72 -15.22
N HIS A 6 -49.86 -37.89 -16.18
CA HIS A 6 -49.32 -36.60 -16.61
C HIS A 6 -48.82 -35.65 -15.51
N ARG A 7 -47.76 -34.90 -15.81
CA ARG A 7 -47.84 -33.42 -15.78
C ARG A 7 -46.74 -32.74 -16.59
N SER A 8 -47.14 -32.13 -17.68
CA SER A 8 -46.45 -31.03 -18.34
C SER A 8 -46.33 -29.85 -17.38
N ARG A 9 -45.12 -29.35 -17.11
CA ARG A 9 -44.92 -27.96 -16.65
C ARG A 9 -43.65 -27.39 -17.27
N SER A 10 -43.89 -26.57 -18.29
CA SER A 10 -43.00 -25.50 -18.75
C SER A 10 -42.40 -24.76 -17.54
N ARG A 11 -41.10 -24.91 -17.31
CA ARG A 11 -40.31 -23.92 -16.57
C ARG A 11 -39.64 -23.03 -17.60
N ARG A 12 -40.29 -21.90 -17.91
CA ARG A 12 -39.58 -20.71 -18.42
C ARG A 12 -38.53 -20.37 -17.37
N LEU A 13 -37.26 -20.61 -17.70
CA LEU A 13 -36.14 -19.97 -17.02
C LEU A 13 -36.23 -18.49 -17.38
N GLY A 14 -36.93 -17.73 -16.55
CA GLY A 14 -36.80 -16.29 -16.53
C GLY A 14 -35.36 -15.97 -16.13
N ARG A 15 -34.51 -15.66 -17.11
CA ARG A 15 -33.31 -14.85 -16.87
C ARG A 15 -33.80 -13.47 -16.45
N GLY A 16 -34.05 -13.29 -15.16
CA GLY A 16 -33.99 -11.99 -14.53
C GLY A 16 -32.53 -11.55 -14.55
N GLN A 17 -32.09 -10.94 -15.65
CA GLN A 17 -31.01 -9.96 -15.54
C GLN A 17 -31.64 -8.78 -14.82
N ASP A 18 -31.53 -8.77 -13.49
CA ASP A 18 -31.70 -7.53 -12.73
C ASP A 18 -30.66 -6.56 -13.25
N ARG A 19 -31.09 -5.67 -14.14
CA ARG A 19 -30.30 -4.48 -14.49
C ARG A 19 -30.16 -3.70 -13.19
N PRO A 20 -28.93 -3.35 -12.77
CA PRO A 20 -28.78 -2.48 -11.61
C PRO A 20 -29.48 -1.15 -11.91
N ASP A 21 -30.40 -0.78 -11.03
CA ASP A 21 -31.11 0.51 -11.05
C ASP A 21 -30.07 1.65 -10.99
N PRO A 22 -29.99 2.52 -12.02
CA PRO A 22 -29.01 3.61 -12.06
C PRO A 22 -29.23 4.69 -10.99
N GLY A 23 -30.35 4.66 -10.25
CA GLY A 23 -30.70 5.63 -9.22
C GLY A 23 -30.41 5.20 -7.77
N ARG A 24 -30.10 3.93 -7.50
CA ARG A 24 -29.85 3.46 -6.13
C ARG A 24 -28.41 3.78 -5.73
N ARG A 25 -28.21 4.82 -4.90
CA ARG A 25 -26.95 4.99 -4.16
C ARG A 25 -26.63 3.66 -3.49
N ARG A 26 -25.58 2.99 -3.96
CA ARG A 26 -25.10 1.78 -3.27
C ARG A 26 -24.77 2.20 -1.84
N PRO A 27 -25.12 1.38 -0.83
CA PRO A 27 -24.59 1.60 0.51
C PRO A 27 -23.07 1.75 0.40
N GLY A 28 -22.48 2.68 1.15
CA GLY A 28 -21.02 2.70 1.27
C GLY A 28 -20.54 1.37 1.88
N ALA A 29 -19.24 1.06 1.76
CA ALA A 29 -18.68 -0.21 2.25
C ALA A 29 -19.11 -0.57 3.69
N VAL A 30 -19.28 0.42 4.57
CA VAL A 30 -19.81 0.25 5.93
C VAL A 30 -21.25 -0.28 5.94
N GLY A 31 -22.12 0.26 5.10
CA GLY A 31 -23.50 -0.22 4.97
C GLY A 31 -23.57 -1.64 4.41
N ASP A 32 -22.68 -1.98 3.48
CA ASP A 32 -22.58 -3.36 2.96
C ASP A 32 -22.09 -4.34 4.04
N ILE A 33 -21.11 -3.95 4.87
CA ILE A 33 -20.63 -4.76 6.00
C ILE A 33 -21.74 -4.98 7.03
N HIS A 34 -22.48 -3.94 7.40
CA HIS A 34 -23.60 -4.08 8.33
C HIS A 34 -24.71 -4.99 7.77
N ALA A 35 -25.09 -4.80 6.50
CA ALA A 35 -26.08 -5.64 5.85
C ALA A 35 -25.63 -7.11 5.75
N GLU A 36 -24.33 -7.36 5.52
CA GLU A 36 -23.80 -8.72 5.54
C GLU A 36 -23.79 -9.33 6.95
N ALA A 37 -23.38 -8.56 7.96
CA ALA A 37 -23.36 -8.99 9.35
C ALA A 37 -24.76 -9.35 9.88
N ASP A 38 -25.79 -8.61 9.46
CA ASP A 38 -27.19 -8.91 9.78
C ASP A 38 -27.68 -10.18 9.06
N ARG A 39 -27.27 -10.39 7.80
CA ARG A 39 -27.67 -11.56 7.01
C ARG A 39 -27.04 -12.87 7.47
N THR A 40 -25.80 -12.83 7.95
CA THR A 40 -25.01 -14.03 8.26
C THR A 40 -25.24 -14.59 9.66
N GLY A 41 -25.98 -13.90 10.53
CA GLY A 41 -26.28 -14.39 11.87
C GLY A 41 -25.02 -14.62 12.72
N LEU A 42 -24.10 -13.66 12.67
CA LEU A 42 -22.80 -13.71 13.37
C LEU A 42 -22.95 -13.90 14.88
N SER A 43 -21.97 -14.54 15.51
CA SER A 43 -21.90 -14.57 16.97
C SER A 43 -21.79 -13.14 17.54
N PRO A 44 -22.13 -12.93 18.82
CA PRO A 44 -22.02 -11.61 19.44
C PRO A 44 -20.62 -11.00 19.30
N ASP A 45 -19.56 -11.80 19.44
CA ASP A 45 -18.17 -11.34 19.32
C ASP A 45 -17.81 -10.95 17.88
N GLN A 46 -18.27 -11.73 16.91
CA GLN A 46 -18.06 -11.46 15.48
C GLN A 46 -18.82 -10.21 15.05
N ARG A 47 -20.06 -10.03 15.53
CA ARG A 47 -20.85 -8.82 15.29
C ARG A 47 -20.17 -7.60 15.89
N ALA A 48 -19.71 -7.70 17.13
CA ALA A 48 -18.97 -6.63 17.79
C ALA A 48 -17.67 -6.27 17.04
N ALA A 49 -16.99 -7.26 16.45
CA ALA A 49 -15.81 -7.02 15.62
C ALA A 49 -16.16 -6.28 14.31
N ALA A 50 -17.23 -6.69 13.62
CA ALA A 50 -17.73 -6.00 12.43
C ALA A 50 -18.12 -4.54 12.73
N ASP A 51 -18.82 -4.31 13.85
CA ASP A 51 -19.22 -2.96 14.27
C ASP A 51 -17.99 -2.10 14.62
N ARG A 52 -16.95 -2.68 15.23
CA ARG A 52 -15.67 -1.97 15.45
C ARG A 52 -14.99 -1.58 14.14
N ALA A 53 -14.97 -2.49 13.16
CA ALA A 53 -14.39 -2.21 11.85
C ALA A 53 -15.16 -1.10 11.11
N CYS A 54 -16.50 -1.14 11.15
CA CYS A 54 -17.35 -0.11 10.58
C CYS A 54 -17.06 1.27 11.19
N ARG A 55 -17.07 1.36 12.53
CA ARG A 55 -16.72 2.61 13.24
C ARG A 55 -15.34 3.13 12.86
N TYR A 56 -14.36 2.24 12.71
CA TYR A 56 -13.01 2.64 12.29
C TYR A 56 -13.02 3.24 10.88
N LEU A 57 -13.70 2.62 9.92
CA LEU A 57 -13.81 3.13 8.55
C LEU A 57 -14.53 4.48 8.50
N GLU A 58 -15.60 4.66 9.26
CA GLU A 58 -16.32 5.93 9.34
C GLU A 58 -15.45 7.04 9.94
N ASN A 59 -14.79 6.76 11.06
CA ASN A 59 -13.90 7.73 11.72
C ASN A 59 -12.71 8.14 10.84
N ASN A 60 -12.27 7.25 9.95
CA ASN A 60 -11.14 7.47 9.05
C ASN A 60 -11.57 7.74 7.60
N ALA A 61 -12.85 8.05 7.34
CA ALA A 61 -13.37 8.17 5.98
C ALA A 61 -12.59 9.19 5.10
N VAL A 62 -12.00 10.22 5.71
CA VAL A 62 -11.15 11.22 5.05
C VAL A 62 -9.81 10.64 4.54
N PHE A 63 -9.34 9.53 5.12
CA PHE A 63 -8.10 8.86 4.72
C PHE A 63 -8.33 7.65 3.81
N VAL A 64 -9.58 7.16 3.72
CA VAL A 64 -9.95 5.92 3.03
C VAL A 64 -10.41 6.22 1.60
N HIS A 65 -9.52 6.81 0.79
CA HIS A 65 -9.74 7.11 -0.63
C HIS A 65 -9.16 6.03 -1.55
N TYR A 66 -9.66 4.79 -1.40
CA TYR A 66 -9.19 3.67 -2.21
C TYR A 66 -9.48 3.83 -3.70
N ASP A 67 -10.56 4.51 -4.06
CA ASP A 67 -10.88 4.90 -5.43
C ASP A 67 -9.73 5.68 -6.07
N LYS A 68 -9.26 6.73 -5.40
CA LYS A 68 -8.15 7.56 -5.89
C LYS A 68 -6.84 6.79 -5.93
N ALA A 69 -6.57 5.96 -4.92
CA ALA A 69 -5.36 5.14 -4.88
C ALA A 69 -5.32 4.15 -6.04
N LEU A 70 -6.46 3.51 -6.36
CA LEU A 70 -6.58 2.59 -7.48
C LEU A 70 -6.44 3.30 -8.83
N ASP A 71 -7.08 4.46 -9.00
CA ASP A 71 -6.97 5.29 -10.22
C ASP A 71 -5.52 5.76 -10.45
N ALA A 72 -4.79 6.06 -9.38
CA ALA A 72 -3.37 6.44 -9.42
C ALA A 72 -2.42 5.24 -9.56
N GLY A 73 -2.93 4.00 -9.54
CA GLY A 73 -2.12 2.78 -9.58
C GLY A 73 -1.25 2.57 -8.35
N TRP A 74 -1.61 3.17 -7.21
CA TRP A 74 -0.85 3.04 -5.97
C TRP A 74 -1.04 1.67 -5.33
N PRO A 75 0.01 1.10 -4.73
CA PRO A 75 -0.10 -0.17 -4.04
C PRO A 75 -1.01 -0.02 -2.81
N ILE A 76 -2.13 -0.74 -2.81
CA ILE A 76 -3.08 -0.80 -1.67
C ILE A 76 -2.89 -2.04 -0.79
N ALA A 77 -2.05 -2.98 -1.23
CA ALA A 77 -1.77 -4.22 -0.50
C ALA A 77 -0.69 -3.98 0.57
N SER A 78 -0.98 -4.38 1.81
CA SER A 78 -0.03 -4.22 2.92
C SER A 78 1.24 -5.03 2.74
N GLY A 79 1.19 -6.18 2.04
CA GLY A 79 2.34 -7.06 1.87
C GLY A 79 3.55 -6.42 1.17
N ILE A 80 3.34 -5.55 0.18
CA ILE A 80 4.44 -4.80 -0.46
C ILE A 80 5.07 -3.82 0.53
N VAL A 81 4.24 -3.13 1.33
CA VAL A 81 4.69 -2.16 2.33
C VAL A 81 5.45 -2.87 3.45
N GLU A 82 4.88 -3.94 4.01
CA GLU A 82 5.47 -4.75 5.07
C GLU A 82 6.76 -5.45 4.62
N GLY A 83 6.77 -5.99 3.39
CA GLY A 83 7.96 -6.62 2.81
C GLY A 83 9.09 -5.61 2.64
N THR A 84 8.78 -4.41 2.16
CA THR A 84 9.76 -3.31 2.03
C THR A 84 10.28 -2.87 3.39
N ALA A 85 9.40 -2.67 4.38
CA ALA A 85 9.79 -2.29 5.74
C ALA A 85 10.68 -3.36 6.39
N ARG A 86 10.32 -4.64 6.27
CA ARG A 86 11.16 -5.74 6.76
C ARG A 86 12.53 -5.72 6.10
N HIS A 87 12.57 -5.67 4.78
CA HIS A 87 13.82 -5.78 4.04
C HIS A 87 14.74 -4.56 4.21
N LEU A 88 14.21 -3.35 4.07
CA LEU A 88 15.01 -2.13 4.15
C LEU A 88 15.33 -1.73 5.59
N ILE A 89 14.38 -1.88 6.50
CA ILE A 89 14.51 -1.37 7.88
C ILE A 89 14.95 -2.50 8.82
N ALA A 90 14.09 -3.50 9.02
CA ALA A 90 14.29 -4.50 10.09
C ALA A 90 15.59 -5.29 9.90
N ASP A 91 15.90 -5.74 8.67
CA ASP A 91 17.13 -6.50 8.38
C ASP A 91 18.42 -5.77 8.79
N ARG A 92 18.42 -4.43 8.92
CA ARG A 92 19.59 -3.66 9.40
C ARG A 92 19.43 -3.13 10.81
N LEU A 93 18.30 -2.49 11.07
CA LEU A 93 18.15 -1.66 12.25
C LEU A 93 17.65 -2.46 13.45
N ASP A 94 16.99 -3.59 13.22
CA ASP A 94 16.43 -4.48 14.25
C ASP A 94 17.36 -5.68 14.54
N ILE A 95 18.67 -5.45 14.52
CA ILE A 95 19.68 -6.45 14.87
C ILE A 95 20.07 -6.34 16.34
N THR A 96 20.23 -7.47 17.01
CA THR A 96 20.64 -7.52 18.42
C THR A 96 21.97 -6.79 18.64
N GLY A 97 21.99 -5.86 19.59
CA GLY A 97 23.18 -5.08 19.94
C GLY A 97 23.42 -3.85 19.03
N GLY A 98 22.56 -3.61 18.04
CA GLY A 98 22.60 -2.40 17.22
C GLY A 98 22.27 -1.15 18.03
N ARG A 99 23.05 -0.08 17.84
CA ARG A 99 22.75 1.26 18.35
C ARG A 99 22.88 2.24 17.21
N TRP A 100 21.82 3.00 16.97
CA TRP A 100 21.72 3.92 15.85
C TRP A 100 21.33 5.30 16.36
N SER A 101 22.04 6.34 15.91
CA SER A 101 21.48 7.69 15.94
C SER A 101 20.45 7.82 14.82
N VAL A 102 19.50 8.75 14.95
CA VAL A 102 18.49 9.01 13.91
C VAL A 102 19.16 9.32 12.57
N CYS A 103 20.15 10.22 12.58
CA CYS A 103 20.90 10.58 11.37
C CYS A 103 21.67 9.39 10.78
N GLY A 104 22.25 8.53 11.63
CA GLY A 104 22.98 7.34 11.18
C GLY A 104 22.05 6.28 10.58
N ALA A 105 20.88 6.06 11.20
CA ALA A 105 19.85 5.18 10.68
C ALA A 105 19.35 5.67 9.32
N GLU A 106 19.02 6.96 9.21
CA GLU A 106 18.54 7.57 7.96
C GLU A 106 19.56 7.46 6.83
N ALA A 107 20.84 7.75 7.10
CA ALA A 107 21.91 7.64 6.11
C ALA A 107 22.04 6.20 5.59
N VAL A 108 22.00 5.20 6.49
CA VAL A 108 22.07 3.79 6.12
C VAL A 108 20.84 3.35 5.34
N LEU A 109 19.63 3.72 5.76
CA LEU A 109 18.39 3.38 5.06
C LEU A 109 18.35 3.99 3.66
N THR A 110 18.79 5.23 3.52
CA THR A 110 18.86 5.93 2.22
C THR A 110 19.81 5.20 1.27
N LEU A 111 21.00 4.83 1.74
CA LEU A 111 21.95 4.05 0.94
C LEU A 111 21.37 2.69 0.54
N ARG A 112 20.69 1.99 1.47
CA ARG A 112 20.04 0.71 1.17
C ARG A 112 18.94 0.87 0.13
N ALA A 113 18.13 1.93 0.20
CA ALA A 113 17.09 2.21 -0.81
C ALA A 113 17.71 2.40 -2.20
N VAL A 114 18.80 3.18 -2.31
CA VAL A 114 19.54 3.36 -3.57
C VAL A 114 20.05 2.03 -4.11
N ILE A 115 20.57 1.14 -3.24
CA ILE A 115 21.03 -0.19 -3.65
C ILE A 115 19.87 -1.07 -4.11
N SER A 116 18.78 -1.14 -3.34
CA SER A 116 17.60 -1.95 -3.66
C SER A 116 16.90 -1.50 -4.95
N ASN A 117 16.95 -0.21 -5.28
CA ASN A 117 16.44 0.32 -6.54
C ASN A 117 17.37 0.05 -7.74
N GLY A 118 18.62 -0.36 -7.51
CA GLY A 118 19.62 -0.56 -8.55
C GLY A 118 20.37 0.71 -8.97
N ASP A 119 20.15 1.83 -8.27
CA ASP A 119 20.69 3.16 -8.60
C ASP A 119 22.12 3.39 -8.04
N PHE A 120 22.66 2.41 -7.31
CA PHE A 120 23.96 2.53 -6.65
C PHE A 120 25.11 2.93 -7.59
N PRO A 121 25.25 2.40 -8.82
CA PRO A 121 26.34 2.82 -9.71
C PRO A 121 26.30 4.31 -10.07
N GLN A 122 25.10 4.83 -10.31
CA GLN A 122 24.89 6.26 -10.63
C GLN A 122 25.19 7.13 -9.41
N TYR A 123 24.66 6.74 -8.25
CA TYR A 123 24.92 7.41 -6.97
C TYR A 123 26.41 7.43 -6.64
N TRP A 124 27.11 6.31 -6.81
CA TRP A 124 28.53 6.21 -6.48
C TRP A 124 29.40 7.14 -7.32
N THR A 125 29.09 7.25 -8.62
CA THR A 125 29.77 8.17 -9.53
C THR A 125 29.57 9.61 -9.09
N PHE A 126 28.32 10.00 -8.82
CA PHE A 126 27.99 11.33 -8.29
C PHE A 126 28.70 11.62 -6.97
N HIS A 127 28.63 10.70 -6.00
CA HIS A 127 29.22 10.86 -4.68
C HIS A 127 30.73 11.04 -4.76
N THR A 128 31.42 10.23 -5.57
CA THR A 128 32.88 10.32 -5.74
C THR A 128 33.30 11.66 -6.35
N CYS A 129 32.57 12.17 -7.34
CA CYS A 129 32.84 13.49 -7.92
C CYS A 129 32.69 14.60 -6.87
N ARG A 130 31.61 14.54 -6.09
CA ARG A 130 31.31 15.52 -5.02
C ARG A 130 32.35 15.48 -3.90
N GLU A 131 32.79 14.30 -3.49
CA GLU A 131 33.84 14.17 -2.47
C GLU A 131 35.19 14.68 -3.01
N ARG A 132 35.50 14.45 -4.28
CA ARG A 132 36.69 15.01 -4.92
C ARG A 132 36.66 16.54 -4.93
N GLU A 133 35.53 17.17 -5.25
CA GLU A 133 35.36 18.64 -5.18
C GLU A 133 35.56 19.18 -3.77
N ARG A 134 35.08 18.46 -2.74
CA ARG A 134 35.21 18.88 -1.33
C ARG A 134 36.63 18.77 -0.81
N LEU A 135 37.31 17.67 -1.11
CA LEU A 135 38.66 17.39 -0.61
C LEU A 135 39.73 18.11 -1.42
N CYS A 136 39.45 18.39 -2.69
CA CYS A 136 40.33 19.09 -3.60
C CYS A 136 39.58 20.28 -4.23
N PRO A 137 39.33 21.36 -3.47
CA PRO A 137 38.85 22.60 -4.06
C PRO A 137 39.85 23.08 -5.13
N ALA A 138 39.35 23.66 -6.21
CA ALA A 138 40.20 24.18 -7.28
C ALA A 138 41.26 25.11 -6.68
N PRO A 139 42.53 25.04 -7.14
CA PRO A 139 43.55 25.97 -6.68
C PRO A 139 43.06 27.39 -6.92
N ASP A 140 43.23 28.25 -5.91
CA ASP A 140 42.92 29.67 -6.00
C ASP A 140 43.68 30.25 -7.21
N GLN A 141 42.94 30.82 -8.18
CA GLN A 141 43.55 31.48 -9.33
C GLN A 141 44.31 32.75 -8.94
N ALA A 142 44.28 33.17 -7.67
CA ALA A 142 44.97 34.37 -7.18
C ALA A 142 46.51 34.25 -7.12
N GLU A 143 47.10 33.05 -7.22
CA GLU A 143 48.55 32.87 -7.06
C GLU A 143 49.33 32.71 -8.38
N SER A 144 48.68 32.89 -9.55
CA SER A 144 49.33 32.77 -10.86
C SER A 144 49.84 34.09 -11.47
N ASP A 145 49.63 35.23 -10.80
CA ASP A 145 50.04 36.57 -11.30
C ASP A 145 51.36 37.09 -10.69
N LEU A 146 52.10 36.29 -9.91
CA LEU A 146 53.34 36.73 -9.23
C LEU A 146 54.65 36.38 -9.97
N THR A 147 54.62 36.28 -11.29
CA THR A 147 55.89 36.22 -12.06
C THR A 147 55.74 36.86 -13.44
N ALA A 148 55.94 38.18 -13.49
CA ALA A 148 56.24 38.94 -14.71
C ALA A 148 57.19 40.09 -14.37
#